data_AF-A0A916N0J1-F1
#
_entry.id   AF-A0A916N0J1-F1
#
_cell.length_a   1.000
_cell.length_b   1.000
_cell.length_c   1.000
_cell.angle_alpha   90.00
_cell.angle_beta   90.00
_cell.angle_gamma   90.00
#
_symmetry.space_group_name_H-M   'P 1'
#
loop_
_entity.id
_entity.type
_entity.pdbx_description
1 polymer ?
#
loop_
_entity_poly.entity_id
_entity_poly.type
_entity_poly.pdbx_seq_one_letter_code
_entity_poly.pdbx_strand_id
1 'polypeptide(L)'
;MINTRVLAGRSHCLGVSCAAGAAFFIAGAAFATLPPVPVPPQNPITEPKRVLGKILFWDEQFSTSNVVSCGTCHVPNRGGADNRLARNPGLDATLNTPDDILGSAGVIHSDAGNNYERDPVFALNPQITGRAANSIFASAYAVDLFWDGRARSQFVDPQTGQVAIPVGGGLESQTVGPPVNSVEMAHEGADWNMLTEKLTRVQPLNLATNHPADVASALADHPSYPELFRRAFGDEQITARRIAFAIATYERTLIANQTPFDAFRAGVPNAMTPQQVQGFNAFSGPGSNCAACHNVTQDLFTDQSFRNIGFRPPAEDLGRQIVTGNPNDRGKFKVPSLRNVGLKQSFMHNGQFQSLTQVIQFYARAPGAAPQFPDNRDPIMPNVNVPPQVAPLIQDFLQNALTDPRAANQTFPFDKPTLFVDRPADRATLLGGGVAGSGGIVPRIIVQAPPMIGNSEYRVGVDGALGGAAAALGISFNAPVNGRITPQWFAGSVTAAGGGAGQGLGTLHWPLSIAQFSPGQVIFAQWFVADPAAPGGQALSNVARIPLFCGSAGCPPCDADVNCDGAVNGFDVQAMEQAVNGDLTDYCQADPDFNHDGTTNGFDVEAVELVVNGEPCP
;
A
#
# COMPACT_ATOMS: atom_id res chain seq x y z
N MET A 1 -45.21 -42.55 48.86
CA MET A 1 -45.70 -43.18 47.61
C MET A 1 -44.56 -43.09 46.60
N ILE A 2 -43.67 -44.10 46.61
CA ILE A 2 -43.57 -45.18 45.60
C ILE A 2 -42.91 -44.63 44.31
N ASN A 3 -41.58 -44.70 44.24
CA ASN A 3 -40.77 -45.60 43.38
C ASN A 3 -40.54 -45.01 41.96
N THR A 4 -39.37 -45.07 41.29
CA THR A 4 -38.13 -45.83 41.47
C THR A 4 -37.09 -45.39 40.41
N ARG A 5 -35.80 -45.60 40.76
CA ARG A 5 -34.68 -46.13 39.95
C ARG A 5 -33.97 -45.28 38.89
N VAL A 6 -32.70 -45.05 39.23
CA VAL A 6 -31.48 -45.02 38.41
C VAL A 6 -31.41 -46.19 37.41
N LEU A 7 -30.92 -45.95 36.19
CA LEU A 7 -30.13 -46.90 35.39
C LEU A 7 -29.22 -46.14 34.40
N ALA A 8 -27.96 -46.55 34.37
CA ALA A 8 -26.93 -46.09 33.45
C ALA A 8 -27.06 -46.78 32.07
N GLY A 9 -26.62 -46.11 31.01
CA GLY A 9 -26.48 -46.72 29.67
C GLY A 9 -25.67 -45.83 28.73
N ARG A 10 -24.49 -46.31 28.32
CA ARG A 10 -23.69 -45.78 27.20
C ARG A 10 -24.43 -46.05 25.88
N SER A 11 -24.41 -45.11 24.94
CA SER A 11 -24.51 -45.38 23.49
C SER A 11 -23.90 -44.24 22.68
N HIS A 12 -23.10 -44.63 21.69
CA HIS A 12 -22.41 -43.78 20.72
C HIS A 12 -23.34 -43.24 19.63
N CYS A 13 -22.80 -42.24 18.91
CA CYS A 13 -23.01 -41.88 17.50
C CYS A 13 -23.86 -40.64 17.16
N LEU A 14 -23.18 -39.80 16.38
CA LEU A 14 -23.65 -39.00 15.23
C LEU A 14 -24.54 -37.79 15.51
N GLY A 15 -23.94 -36.61 15.28
CA GLY A 15 -24.68 -35.36 15.18
C GLY A 15 -23.80 -34.13 15.23
N VAL A 16 -22.88 -33.99 14.28
CA VAL A 16 -22.36 -32.65 13.92
C VAL A 16 -23.56 -31.85 13.43
N SER A 17 -23.93 -30.81 14.16
CA SER A 17 -24.89 -29.81 13.68
C SER A 17 -24.37 -28.42 13.99
N CYS A 18 -24.17 -27.71 12.89
CA CYS A 18 -23.92 -26.29 12.73
C CYS A 18 -24.43 -25.42 13.89
N ALA A 19 -23.51 -24.69 14.50
CA ALA A 19 -23.80 -23.44 15.17
C ALA A 19 -22.74 -22.39 14.80
N ALA A 20 -22.58 -22.16 13.48
CA ALA A 20 -21.95 -20.93 12.99
C ALA A 20 -23.08 -19.93 12.72
N GLY A 21 -23.53 -19.27 13.77
CA GLY A 21 -24.60 -18.29 13.71
C GLY A 21 -24.43 -17.27 14.82
N ALA A 22 -24.35 -16.00 14.41
CA ALA A 22 -24.35 -14.78 15.21
C ALA A 22 -23.00 -14.33 15.82
N ALA A 23 -22.27 -13.55 15.04
CA ALA A 23 -21.56 -12.38 15.54
C ALA A 23 -22.04 -11.13 14.77
N PHE A 24 -23.32 -10.78 14.94
CA PHE A 24 -23.83 -9.44 14.67
C PHE A 24 -24.07 -8.76 16.01
N PHE A 25 -23.05 -8.07 16.52
CA PHE A 25 -23.10 -7.21 17.70
C PHE A 25 -22.05 -6.11 17.47
N ILE A 26 -22.31 -4.81 17.42
CA ILE A 26 -23.51 -3.99 17.58
C ILE A 26 -23.31 -2.88 16.53
N ALA A 27 -24.10 -2.86 15.44
CA ALA A 27 -24.22 -1.65 14.67
C ALA A 27 -25.05 -0.68 15.53
N GLY A 28 -24.41 0.26 16.22
CA GLY A 28 -25.11 1.45 16.69
C GLY A 28 -25.89 1.98 15.49
N ALA A 29 -27.22 2.12 15.63
CA ALA A 29 -28.10 2.50 14.53
C ALA A 29 -27.48 3.66 13.76
N ALA A 30 -27.24 3.48 12.46
CA ALA A 30 -26.68 4.54 11.63
C ALA A 30 -27.56 5.79 11.77
N PHE A 31 -26.96 6.94 12.06
CA PHE A 31 -27.70 8.20 12.18
C PHE A 31 -28.04 8.78 10.80
N ALA A 32 -27.27 8.45 9.74
CA ALA A 32 -27.36 9.16 8.46
C ALA A 32 -28.42 8.63 7.47
N THR A 33 -28.96 9.57 6.70
CA THR A 33 -29.83 9.40 5.52
C THR A 33 -29.06 9.25 4.20
N LEU A 34 -27.83 8.72 4.24
CA LEU A 34 -27.06 8.50 3.00
C LEU A 34 -27.81 7.55 2.06
N PRO A 35 -27.69 7.75 0.72
CA PRO A 35 -28.27 6.81 -0.22
C PRO A 35 -27.67 5.41 -0.03
N PRO A 36 -28.36 4.34 -0.42
CA PRO A 36 -27.77 3.00 -0.44
C PRO A 36 -26.52 2.97 -1.32
N VAL A 37 -25.48 2.26 -0.85
CA VAL A 37 -24.26 2.05 -1.64
C VAL A 37 -24.61 1.24 -2.90
N PRO A 38 -24.25 1.73 -4.10
CA PRO A 38 -24.39 0.96 -5.33
C PRO A 38 -23.56 -0.33 -5.30
N VAL A 39 -24.23 -1.47 -5.50
CA VAL A 39 -23.59 -2.79 -5.58
C VAL A 39 -23.91 -3.39 -6.96
N PRO A 40 -22.91 -3.59 -7.84
CA PRO A 40 -23.14 -4.25 -9.12
C PRO A 40 -23.50 -5.72 -8.88
N PRO A 41 -24.51 -6.29 -9.58
CA PRO A 41 -24.94 -7.68 -9.39
C PRO A 41 -23.82 -8.72 -9.58
N GLN A 42 -22.80 -8.41 -10.39
CA GLN A 42 -21.66 -9.28 -10.66
C GLN A 42 -20.68 -9.35 -9.48
N ASN A 43 -20.70 -8.37 -8.57
CA ASN A 43 -19.85 -8.35 -7.40
C ASN A 43 -20.66 -8.10 -6.11
N PRO A 44 -21.48 -9.09 -5.68
CA PRO A 44 -22.23 -8.97 -4.43
C PRO A 44 -21.26 -8.93 -3.23
N ILE A 45 -21.66 -8.18 -2.21
CA ILE A 45 -20.91 -8.09 -0.95
C ILE A 45 -21.10 -9.38 -0.16
N THR A 46 -19.99 -10.05 0.16
CA THR A 46 -19.95 -11.16 1.12
C THR A 46 -18.85 -10.89 2.13
N GLU A 47 -18.99 -11.44 3.34
CA GLU A 47 -18.02 -11.19 4.41
C GLU A 47 -16.61 -11.72 4.09
N PRO A 48 -16.44 -12.97 3.58
CA PRO A 48 -15.11 -13.44 3.20
C PRO A 48 -14.45 -12.57 2.11
N LYS A 49 -15.24 -12.06 1.16
CA LYS A 49 -14.75 -11.18 0.10
C LYS A 49 -14.37 -9.79 0.63
N ARG A 50 -15.14 -9.24 1.57
CA ARG A 50 -14.81 -7.99 2.27
C ARG A 50 -13.50 -8.11 3.03
N VAL A 51 -13.32 -9.20 3.78
CA VAL A 51 -12.10 -9.42 4.57
C VAL A 51 -10.89 -9.63 3.66
N LEU A 52 -11.00 -10.44 2.60
CA LEU A 52 -9.95 -10.57 1.58
C LEU A 52 -9.60 -9.21 0.96
N GLY A 53 -10.61 -8.39 0.67
CA GLY A 53 -10.41 -7.02 0.18
C GLY A 53 -9.63 -6.14 1.15
N LYS A 54 -9.94 -6.21 2.45
CA LYS A 54 -9.23 -5.48 3.51
C LYS A 54 -7.78 -5.96 3.62
N ILE A 55 -7.54 -7.28 3.55
CA ILE A 55 -6.20 -7.87 3.56
C ILE A 55 -5.38 -7.30 2.38
N LEU A 56 -5.87 -7.43 1.14
CA LEU A 56 -5.20 -6.94 -0.06
C LEU A 56 -4.98 -5.41 -0.05
N PHE A 57 -5.93 -4.63 0.46
CA PHE A 57 -5.82 -3.17 0.52
C PHE A 57 -4.66 -2.70 1.40
N TRP A 58 -4.34 -3.46 2.46
CA TRP A 58 -3.29 -3.11 3.43
C TRP A 58 -1.99 -3.90 3.23
N ASP A 59 -1.93 -4.88 2.33
CA ASP A 59 -0.74 -5.73 2.17
C ASP A 59 0.32 -5.05 1.31
N GLU A 60 1.42 -4.66 1.94
CA GLU A 60 2.56 -4.05 1.25
C GLU A 60 3.25 -5.03 0.30
N GLN A 61 3.12 -6.34 0.52
CA GLN A 61 3.62 -7.37 -0.38
C GLN A 61 2.89 -7.37 -1.73
N PHE A 62 1.75 -6.68 -1.85
CA PHE A 62 1.08 -6.55 -3.13
C PHE A 62 1.80 -5.57 -4.09
N SER A 63 2.71 -4.74 -3.58
CA SER A 63 3.63 -3.94 -4.41
C SER A 63 4.91 -4.72 -4.72
N THR A 64 5.59 -4.40 -5.82
CA THR A 64 6.87 -5.06 -6.18
C THR A 64 8.06 -4.63 -5.32
N SER A 65 7.85 -3.62 -4.49
CA SER A 65 8.86 -3.08 -3.56
C SER A 65 8.67 -3.55 -2.12
N ASN A 66 7.54 -4.17 -1.81
CA ASN A 66 7.16 -4.61 -0.47
C ASN A 66 7.04 -3.46 0.56
N VAL A 67 6.90 -2.21 0.12
CA VAL A 67 6.82 -1.01 1.01
C VAL A 67 5.64 -0.08 0.68
N VAL A 68 4.76 -0.48 -0.25
CA VAL A 68 3.57 0.29 -0.62
C VAL A 68 2.35 -0.63 -0.71
N SER A 69 1.21 -0.16 -0.22
CA SER A 69 -0.12 -0.75 -0.38
C SER A 69 -1.12 0.35 -0.76
N CYS A 70 -2.37 0.00 -1.05
CA CYS A 70 -3.42 1.01 -1.20
C CYS A 70 -3.53 1.87 0.07
N GLY A 71 -3.50 1.23 1.24
CA GLY A 71 -3.58 1.86 2.55
C GLY A 71 -2.38 2.72 2.94
N THR A 72 -1.25 2.56 2.26
CA THR A 72 -0.05 3.41 2.45
C THR A 72 -0.33 4.85 2.00
N CYS A 73 -1.15 5.05 0.95
CA CYS A 73 -1.56 6.38 0.47
C CYS A 73 -2.98 6.78 0.92
N HIS A 74 -3.83 5.84 1.30
CA HIS A 74 -5.25 6.08 1.58
C HIS A 74 -5.62 5.80 3.04
N VAL A 75 -5.20 6.68 3.95
CA VAL A 75 -5.35 6.46 5.40
C VAL A 75 -6.63 7.14 5.94
N PRO A 76 -7.55 6.40 6.61
CA PRO A 76 -8.83 6.97 7.07
C PRO A 76 -8.70 8.20 7.99
N ASN A 77 -7.79 8.17 8.97
CA ASN A 77 -7.59 9.30 9.89
C ASN A 77 -6.86 10.51 9.26
N ARG A 78 -6.53 10.43 7.96
CA ARG A 78 -6.00 11.52 7.13
C ARG A 78 -7.01 11.97 6.07
N GLY A 79 -8.30 11.71 6.31
CA GLY A 79 -9.35 12.02 5.37
C GLY A 79 -9.36 11.07 4.17
N GLY A 80 -8.81 9.86 4.32
CA GLY A 80 -8.74 8.85 3.25
C GLY A 80 -7.73 9.19 2.15
N ALA A 81 -6.77 10.06 2.45
CA ALA A 81 -5.77 10.58 1.52
C ALA A 81 -4.37 10.48 2.13
N ASP A 82 -3.36 10.89 1.37
CA ASP A 82 -1.96 10.77 1.76
C ASP A 82 -1.46 12.04 2.42
N ASN A 83 -0.65 11.88 3.46
CA ASN A 83 0.06 12.96 4.13
C ASN A 83 1.58 12.87 3.99
N ARG A 84 2.11 11.82 3.34
CA ARG A 84 3.53 11.64 3.01
C ARG A 84 3.86 12.36 1.71
N LEU A 85 3.47 13.64 1.65
CA LEU A 85 3.52 14.40 0.43
C LEU A 85 4.94 14.84 0.13
N ALA A 86 5.31 14.70 -1.13
CA ALA A 86 6.57 15.18 -1.66
C ALA A 86 6.33 15.90 -3.00
N ARG A 87 7.36 16.57 -3.48
CA ARG A 87 7.28 17.46 -4.64
C ARG A 87 7.52 16.67 -5.92
N ASN A 88 6.54 16.67 -6.80
CA ASN A 88 6.68 16.31 -8.21
C ASN A 88 6.87 17.61 -9.00
N PRO A 89 7.79 17.66 -9.97
CA PRO A 89 8.15 18.88 -10.69
C PRO A 89 7.07 19.39 -11.65
N GLY A 90 5.95 18.70 -11.79
CA GLY A 90 4.85 19.15 -12.64
C GLY A 90 5.18 19.06 -14.13
N LEU A 91 4.67 20.02 -14.90
CA LEU A 91 4.72 20.01 -16.35
C LEU A 91 6.12 20.35 -16.89
N ASP A 92 6.82 21.28 -16.22
CA ASP A 92 8.11 21.79 -16.70
C ASP A 92 9.32 20.92 -16.32
N ALA A 93 9.08 19.83 -15.57
CA ALA A 93 10.09 18.90 -15.07
C ALA A 93 11.21 19.55 -14.22
N THR A 94 10.95 20.73 -13.66
CA THR A 94 11.85 21.48 -12.79
C THR A 94 11.27 21.61 -11.38
N LEU A 95 12.00 21.17 -10.36
CA LEU A 95 11.55 21.32 -8.97
C LEU A 95 11.66 22.77 -8.49
N ASN A 96 10.74 23.15 -7.58
CA ASN A 96 10.66 24.45 -6.91
C ASN A 96 10.13 25.58 -7.82
N THR A 97 9.28 25.21 -8.77
CA THR A 97 8.55 26.11 -9.68
C THR A 97 7.07 26.19 -9.28
N PRO A 98 6.32 27.16 -9.82
CA PRO A 98 4.91 27.30 -9.47
C PRO A 98 4.04 26.09 -9.82
N ASP A 99 4.35 25.30 -10.86
CA ASP A 99 3.58 24.12 -11.33
C ASP A 99 3.90 22.82 -10.60
N ASP A 100 4.81 22.86 -9.64
CA ASP A 100 5.05 21.75 -8.73
C ASP A 100 3.75 21.20 -8.10
N ILE A 101 3.73 19.88 -7.95
CA ILE A 101 2.63 19.12 -7.38
C ILE A 101 3.09 18.48 -6.08
N LEU A 102 2.25 18.56 -5.05
CA LEU A 102 2.41 17.77 -3.82
C LEU A 102 1.64 16.46 -3.97
N GLY A 103 2.34 15.43 -4.43
CA GLY A 103 1.81 14.10 -4.68
C GLY A 103 2.17 13.10 -3.59
N SER A 104 1.63 11.90 -3.71
CA SER A 104 2.00 10.72 -2.92
C SER A 104 3.33 10.14 -3.37
N ALA A 105 4.18 9.77 -2.41
CA ALA A 105 5.38 8.97 -2.64
C ALA A 105 5.01 7.50 -2.86
N GLY A 106 5.42 6.94 -4.00
CA GLY A 106 5.27 5.52 -4.32
C GLY A 106 6.60 4.78 -4.18
N VAL A 107 7.10 4.19 -5.26
CA VAL A 107 8.32 3.35 -5.24
C VAL A 107 9.53 4.02 -5.88
N ILE A 108 10.74 3.56 -5.52
CA ILE A 108 11.97 3.95 -6.23
C ILE A 108 11.91 3.38 -7.64
N HIS A 109 12.28 4.18 -8.65
CA HIS A 109 12.33 3.74 -10.03
C HIS A 109 13.19 2.47 -10.18
N SER A 110 12.67 1.48 -10.89
CA SER A 110 13.32 0.20 -11.10
C SER A 110 12.92 -0.37 -12.45
N ASP A 111 13.87 -1.03 -13.11
CA ASP A 111 13.66 -1.68 -14.41
C ASP A 111 12.74 -2.92 -14.32
N ALA A 112 12.56 -3.60 -15.44
CA ALA A 112 11.77 -4.84 -15.52
C ALA A 112 12.33 -6.02 -14.72
N GLY A 113 13.63 -6.02 -14.40
CA GLY A 113 14.27 -6.99 -13.51
C GLY A 113 14.20 -6.58 -12.04
N ASN A 114 13.44 -5.53 -11.71
CA ASN A 114 13.41 -4.92 -10.39
C ASN A 114 14.83 -4.55 -9.90
N ASN A 115 15.67 -4.04 -10.79
CA ASN A 115 16.95 -3.40 -10.44
C ASN A 115 16.71 -1.90 -10.27
N TYR A 116 17.33 -1.28 -9.27
CA TYR A 116 17.23 0.16 -9.09
C TYR A 116 17.77 0.90 -10.30
N GLU A 117 17.05 1.93 -10.72
CA GLU A 117 17.48 2.87 -11.75
C GLU A 117 17.36 4.31 -11.24
N ARG A 118 18.23 5.19 -11.73
CA ARG A 118 18.12 6.62 -11.41
C ARG A 118 17.00 7.23 -12.24
N ASP A 119 15.97 7.71 -11.57
CA ASP A 119 15.01 8.61 -12.17
C ASP A 119 15.67 9.98 -12.46
N PRO A 120 15.42 10.63 -13.61
CA PRO A 120 16.00 11.93 -13.95
C PRO A 120 15.70 13.05 -12.95
N VAL A 121 14.57 12.96 -12.23
CA VAL A 121 14.09 13.96 -11.28
C VAL A 121 14.35 13.50 -9.85
N PHE A 122 13.95 12.27 -9.53
CA PHE A 122 13.95 11.75 -8.16
C PHE A 122 15.24 11.01 -7.79
N ALA A 123 16.13 10.77 -8.76
CA ALA A 123 17.30 9.93 -8.62
C ALA A 123 16.91 8.56 -8.04
N LEU A 124 17.37 8.24 -6.83
CA LEU A 124 17.07 6.98 -6.13
C LEU A 124 16.15 7.19 -4.92
N ASN A 125 15.39 8.28 -4.91
CA ASN A 125 14.29 8.47 -3.98
C ASN A 125 13.00 7.90 -4.60
N PRO A 126 11.98 7.61 -3.78
CA PRO A 126 10.66 7.26 -4.29
C PRO A 126 10.15 8.27 -5.31
N GLN A 127 9.58 7.77 -6.40
CA GLN A 127 8.90 8.59 -7.39
C GLN A 127 7.63 9.18 -6.78
N ILE A 128 7.29 10.40 -7.20
CA ILE A 128 6.15 11.14 -6.66
C ILE A 128 5.05 11.20 -7.72
N THR A 129 3.83 10.82 -7.36
CA THR A 129 2.67 10.87 -8.25
C THR A 129 2.36 12.28 -8.75
N GLY A 130 1.87 12.38 -9.99
CA GLY A 130 1.52 13.66 -10.62
C GLY A 130 0.21 14.29 -10.13
N ARG A 131 -0.46 13.72 -9.12
CA ARG A 131 -1.63 14.30 -8.44
C ARG A 131 -1.67 13.85 -6.99
N ALA A 132 -2.26 14.67 -6.13
CA ALA A 132 -2.53 14.29 -4.74
C ALA A 132 -3.56 13.15 -4.68
N ALA A 133 -3.36 12.18 -3.78
CA ALA A 133 -4.31 11.10 -3.55
C ALA A 133 -5.71 11.65 -3.19
N ASN A 134 -6.73 11.19 -3.91
CA ASN A 134 -8.12 11.55 -3.60
C ASN A 134 -8.59 10.80 -2.34
N SER A 135 -9.61 11.33 -1.67
CA SER A 135 -10.22 10.67 -0.52
C SER A 135 -10.93 9.37 -0.93
N ILE A 136 -10.79 8.32 -0.12
CA ILE A 136 -11.63 7.11 -0.22
C ILE A 136 -13.06 7.36 0.28
N PHE A 137 -13.31 8.43 1.05
CA PHE A 137 -14.64 8.70 1.56
C PHE A 137 -15.59 9.07 0.42
N ALA A 138 -16.76 8.43 0.43
CA ALA A 138 -17.78 8.50 -0.61
C ALA A 138 -17.37 7.98 -2.00
N SER A 139 -16.19 7.33 -2.15
CA SER A 139 -15.80 6.67 -3.40
C SER A 139 -16.82 5.63 -3.84
N ALA A 140 -17.41 4.92 -2.88
CA ALA A 140 -18.42 3.89 -3.11
C ALA A 140 -19.71 4.40 -3.78
N TYR A 141 -19.98 5.71 -3.73
CA TYR A 141 -21.14 6.31 -4.40
C TYR A 141 -20.79 6.89 -5.78
N ALA A 142 -19.50 6.99 -6.12
CA ALA A 142 -19.05 7.64 -7.34
C ALA A 142 -19.22 6.72 -8.55
N VAL A 143 -19.81 7.25 -9.62
CA VAL A 143 -19.89 6.54 -10.91
C VAL A 143 -18.53 6.50 -11.60
N ASP A 144 -17.85 7.65 -11.63
CA ASP A 144 -16.49 7.82 -12.16
C ASP A 144 -15.52 8.16 -11.01
N LEU A 145 -14.35 7.51 -10.99
CA LEU A 145 -13.31 7.66 -9.98
C LEU A 145 -12.05 8.33 -10.53
N PHE A 146 -11.12 8.66 -9.62
CA PHE A 146 -10.02 9.61 -9.81
C PHE A 146 -10.48 11.06 -10.03
N TRP A 147 -9.51 11.97 -10.09
CA TRP A 147 -9.73 13.41 -10.31
C TRP A 147 -10.28 13.72 -11.70
N ASP A 148 -9.96 12.94 -12.72
CA ASP A 148 -10.34 13.13 -14.12
C ASP A 148 -11.50 12.23 -14.57
N GLY A 149 -11.88 11.24 -13.75
CA GLY A 149 -12.94 10.28 -14.07
C GLY A 149 -12.49 9.13 -14.97
N ARG A 150 -11.19 8.83 -15.04
CA ARG A 150 -10.66 7.80 -15.95
C ARG A 150 -11.10 6.37 -15.59
N ALA A 151 -11.37 6.11 -14.31
CA ALA A 151 -11.98 4.84 -13.88
C ALA A 151 -13.50 5.00 -13.98
N ARG A 152 -14.09 4.36 -14.99
CA ARG A 152 -15.49 4.56 -15.38
C ARG A 152 -16.38 3.48 -14.79
N SER A 153 -17.69 3.68 -14.93
CA SER A 153 -18.72 2.72 -14.51
C SER A 153 -18.60 1.31 -15.10
N GLN A 154 -17.94 1.15 -16.25
CA GLN A 154 -17.66 -0.15 -16.84
C GLN A 154 -16.30 -0.66 -16.35
N PHE A 155 -16.27 -1.90 -15.85
CA PHE A 155 -15.03 -2.59 -15.51
C PHE A 155 -14.70 -3.64 -16.56
N VAL A 156 -13.50 -3.52 -17.13
CA VAL A 156 -12.88 -4.49 -18.04
C VAL A 156 -11.77 -5.19 -17.28
N ASP A 157 -11.79 -6.52 -17.30
CA ASP A 157 -10.75 -7.35 -16.69
C ASP A 157 -9.42 -7.14 -17.43
N PRO A 158 -8.36 -6.64 -16.77
CA PRO A 158 -7.12 -6.30 -17.44
C PRO A 158 -6.34 -7.51 -17.95
N GLN A 159 -6.60 -8.73 -17.45
CA GLN A 159 -5.94 -9.94 -17.94
C GLN A 159 -6.60 -10.51 -19.20
N THR A 160 -7.92 -10.36 -19.34
CA THR A 160 -8.69 -11.00 -20.42
C THR A 160 -9.23 -10.02 -21.47
N GLY A 161 -9.24 -8.71 -21.16
CA GLY A 161 -9.88 -7.68 -21.98
C GLY A 161 -11.41 -7.77 -22.03
N GLN A 162 -12.02 -8.68 -21.27
CA GLN A 162 -13.46 -8.88 -21.25
C GLN A 162 -14.15 -7.94 -20.27
N VAL A 163 -15.36 -7.48 -20.62
CA VAL A 163 -16.19 -6.68 -19.71
C VAL A 163 -16.68 -7.58 -18.57
N ALA A 164 -16.20 -7.32 -17.36
CA ALA A 164 -16.60 -8.05 -16.16
C ALA A 164 -17.80 -7.39 -15.46
N ILE A 165 -17.91 -6.06 -15.52
CA ILE A 165 -19.08 -5.31 -15.03
C ILE A 165 -19.45 -4.26 -16.09
N PRO A 166 -20.65 -4.35 -16.71
CA PRO A 166 -21.04 -3.39 -17.74
C PRO A 166 -21.35 -1.99 -17.18
N VAL A 167 -21.92 -1.90 -15.98
CA VAL A 167 -22.32 -0.66 -15.30
C VAL A 167 -22.20 -0.84 -13.78
N GLY A 168 -21.71 0.18 -13.07
CA GLY A 168 -21.58 0.20 -11.61
C GLY A 168 -20.25 -0.34 -11.06
N GLY A 169 -19.29 -0.63 -11.94
CA GLY A 169 -17.96 -1.18 -11.63
C GLY A 169 -16.86 -0.14 -11.44
N GLY A 170 -17.20 1.10 -11.03
CA GLY A 170 -16.23 2.19 -10.90
C GLY A 170 -15.08 1.85 -9.96
N LEU A 171 -15.39 1.33 -8.75
CA LEU A 171 -14.39 0.90 -7.77
C LEU A 171 -13.48 -0.19 -8.35
N GLU A 172 -14.06 -1.23 -8.94
CA GLU A 172 -13.29 -2.29 -9.60
C GLU A 172 -12.35 -1.72 -10.68
N SER A 173 -12.84 -0.79 -11.51
CA SER A 173 -12.05 -0.12 -12.54
C SER A 173 -10.91 0.76 -11.97
N GLN A 174 -11.07 1.34 -10.79
CA GLN A 174 -10.06 2.19 -10.17
C GLN A 174 -8.93 1.34 -9.57
N THR A 175 -9.27 0.22 -8.94
CA THR A 175 -8.32 -0.59 -8.16
C THR A 175 -7.24 -1.26 -9.00
N VAL A 176 -7.47 -1.44 -10.31
CA VAL A 176 -6.56 -2.22 -11.16
C VAL A 176 -5.36 -1.45 -11.74
N GLY A 177 -5.37 -0.12 -11.63
CA GLY A 177 -4.29 0.73 -12.14
C GLY A 177 -3.06 0.77 -11.22
N PRO A 178 -3.21 1.17 -9.94
CA PRO A 178 -2.08 1.37 -9.04
C PRO A 178 -1.14 0.16 -8.87
N PRO A 179 -1.63 -1.09 -8.75
CA PRO A 179 -0.76 -2.25 -8.50
C PRO A 179 0.31 -2.49 -9.57
N VAL A 180 0.05 -2.11 -10.82
CA VAL A 180 0.97 -2.27 -11.96
C VAL A 180 1.59 -0.95 -12.43
N ASN A 181 1.37 0.14 -11.70
CA ASN A 181 1.92 1.45 -12.04
C ASN A 181 3.34 1.59 -11.47
N SER A 182 4.31 1.89 -12.34
CA SER A 182 5.74 1.99 -11.99
C SER A 182 6.11 3.15 -11.07
N VAL A 183 5.21 4.13 -10.90
CA VAL A 183 5.34 5.22 -9.93
C VAL A 183 4.71 4.84 -8.60
N GLU A 184 3.59 4.13 -8.61
CA GLU A 184 2.77 3.89 -7.42
C GLU A 184 3.20 2.65 -6.63
N MET A 185 3.08 1.45 -7.22
CA MET A 185 3.26 0.18 -6.49
C MET A 185 4.18 -0.82 -7.22
N ALA A 186 4.59 -0.56 -8.46
CA ALA A 186 5.28 -1.54 -9.28
C ALA A 186 6.65 -1.04 -9.77
N HIS A 187 7.48 -1.95 -10.29
CA HIS A 187 8.62 -1.56 -11.12
C HIS A 187 8.15 -1.47 -12.59
N GLU A 188 9.01 -0.98 -13.49
CA GLU A 188 8.69 -0.94 -14.91
C GLU A 188 8.38 -2.34 -15.46
N GLY A 189 7.38 -2.48 -16.33
CA GLY A 189 7.06 -3.77 -16.96
C GLY A 189 6.32 -4.78 -16.09
N ALA A 190 6.05 -4.48 -14.81
CA ALA A 190 5.21 -5.31 -13.97
C ALA A 190 3.77 -5.41 -14.52
N ASP A 191 3.21 -6.62 -14.52
CA ASP A 191 1.86 -6.88 -15.00
C ASP A 191 1.03 -7.70 -14.00
N TRP A 192 -0.22 -7.97 -14.35
CA TRP A 192 -1.13 -8.72 -13.48
C TRP A 192 -0.73 -10.18 -13.31
N ASN A 193 -0.06 -10.81 -14.27
CA ASN A 193 0.37 -12.19 -14.14
C ASN A 193 1.43 -12.30 -13.05
N MET A 194 2.44 -11.42 -13.10
CA MET A 194 3.49 -11.33 -12.08
C MET A 194 2.92 -11.12 -10.68
N LEU A 195 1.97 -10.18 -10.52
CA LEU A 195 1.37 -9.91 -9.21
C LEU A 195 0.51 -11.07 -8.69
N THR A 196 -0.29 -11.70 -9.55
CA THR A 196 -1.10 -12.86 -9.14
C THR A 196 -0.23 -14.04 -8.76
N GLU A 197 0.86 -14.28 -9.48
CA GLU A 197 1.84 -15.33 -9.19
C GLU A 197 2.55 -15.06 -7.86
N LYS A 198 2.97 -13.81 -7.63
CA LYS A 198 3.56 -13.40 -6.35
C LYS A 198 2.63 -13.69 -5.17
N LEU A 199 1.34 -13.36 -5.28
CA LEU A 199 0.37 -13.64 -4.21
C LEU A 199 0.24 -15.13 -3.89
N THR A 200 0.53 -16.05 -4.82
CA THR A 200 0.54 -17.49 -4.50
C THR A 200 1.68 -17.91 -3.58
N ARG A 201 2.78 -17.15 -3.55
CA ARG A 201 4.01 -17.50 -2.80
C ARG A 201 4.15 -16.79 -1.46
N VAL A 202 3.46 -15.67 -1.27
CA VAL A 202 3.58 -14.87 -0.03
C VAL A 202 2.46 -15.18 0.95
N GLN A 203 2.76 -15.05 2.24
CA GLN A 203 1.75 -15.14 3.30
C GLN A 203 0.96 -13.83 3.39
N PRO A 204 -0.39 -13.85 3.53
CA PRO A 204 -1.19 -12.64 3.59
C PRO A 204 -0.82 -11.73 4.76
N LEU A 205 -0.61 -10.43 4.49
CA LEU A 205 -0.27 -9.39 5.48
C LEU A 205 0.95 -9.70 6.37
N ASN A 206 1.89 -10.51 5.88
CA ASN A 206 3.03 -10.97 6.66
C ASN A 206 3.95 -9.83 7.13
N LEU A 207 4.06 -8.75 6.34
CA LEU A 207 4.81 -7.54 6.71
C LEU A 207 4.10 -6.64 7.71
N ALA A 208 2.80 -6.83 7.94
CA ALA A 208 2.00 -5.99 8.82
C ALA A 208 1.80 -6.67 10.19
N THR A 209 1.65 -5.89 11.25
CA THR A 209 1.36 -6.37 12.61
C THR A 209 0.10 -5.70 13.17
N ASN A 210 -0.32 -6.08 14.39
CA ASN A 210 -1.50 -5.52 15.06
C ASN A 210 -2.76 -5.54 14.15
N HIS A 211 -3.04 -6.71 13.56
CA HIS A 211 -4.16 -6.83 12.63
C HIS A 211 -5.51 -6.50 13.31
N PRO A 212 -6.41 -5.77 12.64
CA PRO A 212 -7.78 -5.59 13.08
C PRO A 212 -8.48 -6.92 13.38
N ALA A 213 -9.43 -6.93 14.32
CA ALA A 213 -10.03 -8.17 14.83
C ALA A 213 -10.64 -9.07 13.73
N ASP A 214 -11.26 -8.46 12.71
CA ASP A 214 -11.82 -9.18 11.56
C ASP A 214 -10.74 -9.83 10.69
N VAL A 215 -9.63 -9.13 10.47
CA VAL A 215 -8.46 -9.64 9.74
C VAL A 215 -7.74 -10.72 10.56
N ALA A 216 -7.47 -10.45 11.83
CA ALA A 216 -6.82 -11.39 12.74
C ALA A 216 -7.59 -12.71 12.81
N SER A 217 -8.93 -12.65 12.88
CA SER A 217 -9.77 -13.85 12.87
C SER A 217 -9.68 -14.62 11.55
N ALA A 218 -9.54 -13.93 10.41
CA ALA A 218 -9.42 -14.58 9.11
C ALA A 218 -8.03 -15.15 8.83
N LEU A 219 -7.00 -14.68 9.54
CA LEU A 219 -5.61 -15.14 9.45
C LEU A 219 -5.21 -16.11 10.58
N ALA A 220 -6.13 -16.43 11.49
CA ALA A 220 -5.84 -17.21 12.70
C ALA A 220 -5.32 -18.63 12.41
N ASP A 221 -5.66 -19.20 11.25
CA ASP A 221 -5.21 -20.51 10.79
C ASP A 221 -4.10 -20.43 9.73
N HIS A 222 -3.42 -19.27 9.62
CA HIS A 222 -2.35 -19.01 8.66
C HIS A 222 -2.67 -19.43 7.21
N PRO A 223 -3.82 -18.97 6.65
CA PRO A 223 -4.21 -19.37 5.30
C PRO A 223 -3.29 -18.74 4.25
N SER A 224 -3.06 -19.47 3.16
CA SER A 224 -2.48 -18.91 1.95
C SER A 224 -3.47 -17.98 1.24
N TYR A 225 -2.99 -17.15 0.30
CA TYR A 225 -3.91 -16.39 -0.56
C TYR A 225 -4.87 -17.31 -1.35
N PRO A 226 -4.43 -18.39 -2.03
CA PRO A 226 -5.34 -19.35 -2.67
C PRO A 226 -6.49 -19.78 -1.76
N GLU A 227 -6.20 -20.07 -0.49
CA GLU A 227 -7.20 -20.42 0.50
C GLU A 227 -8.18 -19.28 0.80
N LEU A 228 -7.69 -18.05 0.95
CA LEU A 228 -8.55 -16.87 1.12
C LEU A 228 -9.43 -16.61 -0.12
N PHE A 229 -8.92 -16.86 -1.33
CA PHE A 229 -9.71 -16.78 -2.57
C PHE A 229 -10.78 -17.87 -2.61
N ARG A 230 -10.48 -19.09 -2.15
CA ARG A 230 -11.45 -20.17 -2.01
C ARG A 230 -12.59 -19.79 -1.07
N ARG A 231 -12.27 -19.18 0.08
CA ARG A 231 -13.27 -18.66 1.03
C ARG A 231 -14.14 -17.54 0.42
N ALA A 232 -13.56 -16.68 -0.42
CA ALA A 232 -14.24 -15.51 -0.99
C ALA A 232 -15.04 -15.78 -2.28
N PHE A 233 -14.57 -16.69 -3.12
CA PHE A 233 -15.06 -16.92 -4.48
C PHE A 233 -15.47 -18.37 -4.77
N GLY A 234 -15.16 -19.31 -3.86
CA GLY A 234 -15.49 -20.73 -3.97
C GLY A 234 -14.40 -21.59 -4.60
N ASP A 235 -13.30 -21.01 -5.07
CA ASP A 235 -12.13 -21.73 -5.59
C ASP A 235 -10.83 -20.89 -5.42
N GLU A 236 -9.69 -21.53 -5.63
CA GLU A 236 -8.34 -21.01 -5.32
C GLU A 236 -7.79 -20.02 -6.36
N GLN A 237 -8.50 -19.76 -7.47
CA GLN A 237 -7.95 -18.92 -8.54
C GLN A 237 -7.78 -17.45 -8.12
N ILE A 238 -6.56 -16.96 -8.26
CA ILE A 238 -6.19 -15.56 -8.09
C ILE A 238 -6.17 -14.89 -9.47
N THR A 239 -6.99 -13.87 -9.67
CA THR A 239 -7.03 -13.09 -10.92
C THR A 239 -7.20 -11.60 -10.61
N ALA A 240 -6.78 -10.73 -11.51
CA ALA A 240 -6.94 -9.29 -11.43
C ALA A 240 -8.40 -8.89 -11.18
N ARG A 241 -9.34 -9.51 -11.89
CA ARG A 241 -10.78 -9.33 -11.69
C ARG A 241 -11.22 -9.66 -10.26
N ARG A 242 -10.76 -10.78 -9.69
CA ARG A 242 -11.15 -11.19 -8.33
C ARG A 242 -10.50 -10.32 -7.26
N ILE A 243 -9.25 -9.90 -7.48
CA ILE A 243 -8.58 -8.91 -6.63
C ILE A 243 -9.37 -7.59 -6.63
N ALA A 244 -9.71 -7.07 -7.80
CA ALA A 244 -10.52 -5.87 -7.95
C ALA A 244 -11.89 -6.02 -7.25
N PHE A 245 -12.54 -7.18 -7.41
CA PHE A 245 -13.81 -7.47 -6.77
C PHE A 245 -13.70 -7.47 -5.24
N ALA A 246 -12.63 -8.06 -4.69
CA ALA A 246 -12.38 -8.10 -3.26
C ALA A 246 -12.12 -6.70 -2.69
N ILE A 247 -11.18 -5.96 -3.27
CA ILE A 247 -10.82 -4.60 -2.81
C ILE A 247 -12.04 -3.68 -2.90
N ALA A 248 -12.75 -3.66 -4.03
CA ALA A 248 -13.96 -2.85 -4.20
C ALA A 248 -15.07 -3.24 -3.20
N THR A 249 -15.16 -4.53 -2.79
CA THR A 249 -16.10 -4.96 -1.75
C THR A 249 -15.73 -4.36 -0.40
N TYR A 250 -14.46 -4.32 -0.03
CA TYR A 250 -13.99 -3.63 1.17
C TYR A 250 -14.26 -2.12 1.11
N GLU A 251 -13.92 -1.46 0.00
CA GLU A 251 -14.14 -0.01 -0.17
C GLU A 251 -15.62 0.39 -0.04
N ARG A 252 -16.55 -0.46 -0.49
CA ARG A 252 -18.00 -0.27 -0.30
C ARG A 252 -18.43 -0.26 1.18
N THR A 253 -17.59 -0.75 2.08
CA THR A 253 -17.87 -0.73 3.53
C THR A 253 -17.34 0.51 4.25
N LEU A 254 -16.51 1.33 3.58
CA LEU A 254 -15.87 2.52 4.15
C LEU A 254 -16.83 3.73 4.18
N ILE A 255 -17.98 3.54 4.82
CA ILE A 255 -19.08 4.53 4.86
C ILE A 255 -19.04 5.35 6.14
N ALA A 256 -18.62 6.61 6.01
CA ALA A 256 -18.57 7.57 7.10
C ALA A 256 -19.93 8.25 7.30
N ASN A 257 -20.78 7.63 8.12
CA ASN A 257 -22.18 7.99 8.37
C ASN A 257 -22.52 8.26 9.85
N GLN A 258 -21.52 8.55 10.67
CA GLN A 258 -21.68 8.86 12.11
C GLN A 258 -20.99 10.18 12.49
N THR A 259 -21.05 11.18 11.61
CA THR A 259 -20.57 12.53 11.89
C THR A 259 -21.52 13.30 12.82
N PRO A 260 -21.08 14.38 13.49
CA PRO A 260 -21.98 15.29 14.20
C PRO A 260 -23.11 15.84 13.31
N PHE A 261 -22.83 16.09 12.02
CA PHE A 261 -23.84 16.46 11.03
C PHE A 261 -24.87 15.35 10.80
N ASP A 262 -24.47 14.09 10.70
CA ASP A 262 -25.40 12.97 10.55
C ASP A 262 -26.34 12.85 11.75
N ALA A 263 -25.81 13.00 12.97
CA ALA A 263 -26.61 13.02 14.19
C ALA A 263 -27.57 14.23 14.23
N PHE A 264 -27.13 15.41 13.78
CA PHE A 264 -27.99 16.58 13.64
C PHE A 264 -29.13 16.34 12.64
N ARG A 265 -28.84 15.71 11.49
CA ARG A 265 -29.86 15.34 10.47
C ARG A 265 -30.85 14.31 10.99
N ALA A 266 -30.43 13.43 11.89
CA ALA A 266 -31.28 12.48 12.61
C ALA A 266 -32.13 13.12 13.72
N GLY A 267 -32.00 14.42 13.97
CA GLY A 267 -32.74 15.13 15.01
C GLY A 267 -32.16 14.98 16.42
N VAL A 268 -30.91 14.51 16.56
CA VAL A 268 -30.25 14.44 17.87
C VAL A 268 -29.99 15.86 18.39
N PRO A 269 -30.54 16.23 19.57
CA PRO A 269 -30.35 17.58 20.11
C PRO A 269 -28.88 17.88 20.40
N ASN A 270 -28.45 19.11 20.11
CA ASN A 270 -27.08 19.59 20.36
C ASN A 270 -25.95 18.77 19.71
N ALA A 271 -26.27 17.97 18.67
CA ALA A 271 -25.26 17.23 17.92
C ALA A 271 -24.25 18.15 17.20
N MET A 272 -24.70 19.33 16.78
CA MET A 272 -23.86 20.41 16.27
C MET A 272 -23.98 21.64 17.18
N THR A 273 -22.90 22.41 17.31
CA THR A 273 -22.94 23.69 18.01
C THR A 273 -23.76 24.73 17.23
N PRO A 274 -24.26 25.80 17.88
CA PRO A 274 -24.93 26.89 17.17
C PRO A 274 -24.08 27.48 16.03
N GLN A 275 -22.76 27.60 16.24
CA GLN A 275 -21.81 28.07 15.24
C GLN A 275 -21.70 27.12 14.04
N GLN A 276 -21.66 25.81 14.28
CA GLN A 276 -21.64 24.80 13.21
C GLN A 276 -22.94 24.81 12.41
N VAL A 277 -24.10 25.00 13.06
CA VAL A 277 -25.40 25.14 12.36
C VAL A 277 -25.41 26.41 11.50
N GLN A 278 -24.91 27.53 12.02
CA GLN A 278 -24.73 28.76 11.23
C GLN A 278 -23.77 28.54 10.05
N GLY A 279 -22.69 27.80 10.26
CA GLY A 279 -21.73 27.41 9.23
C GLY A 279 -22.35 26.58 8.12
N PHE A 280 -23.15 25.57 8.46
CA PHE A 280 -23.91 24.78 7.49
C PHE A 280 -24.92 25.62 6.70
N ASN A 281 -25.64 26.52 7.36
CA ASN A 281 -26.57 27.43 6.70
C ASN A 281 -25.86 28.40 5.76
N ALA A 282 -24.70 28.92 6.15
CA ALA A 282 -23.88 29.79 5.29
C ALA A 282 -23.33 29.03 4.08
N PHE A 283 -22.83 27.81 4.29
CA PHE A 283 -22.34 26.91 3.23
C PHE A 283 -23.43 26.58 2.20
N SER A 284 -24.63 26.26 2.68
CA SER A 284 -25.77 25.84 1.85
C SER A 284 -26.53 27.02 1.24
N GLY A 285 -26.37 28.21 1.81
CA GLY A 285 -27.07 29.41 1.40
C GLY A 285 -26.51 30.04 0.13
N PRO A 286 -27.30 30.89 -0.56
CA PRO A 286 -26.89 31.57 -1.78
C PRO A 286 -25.75 32.58 -1.56
N GLY A 287 -25.47 32.95 -0.31
CA GLY A 287 -24.38 33.88 0.02
C GLY A 287 -22.98 33.31 -0.24
N SER A 288 -22.75 32.01 0.02
CA SER A 288 -21.50 31.33 -0.34
C SER A 288 -21.62 30.41 -1.54
N ASN A 289 -22.82 29.87 -1.78
CA ASN A 289 -23.18 29.07 -2.93
C ASN A 289 -22.32 27.79 -3.11
N CYS A 290 -21.71 27.28 -2.03
CA CYS A 290 -20.86 26.09 -2.07
C CYS A 290 -21.66 24.84 -2.44
N ALA A 291 -22.91 24.76 -1.96
CA ALA A 291 -23.81 23.64 -2.21
C ALA A 291 -24.25 23.48 -3.68
N ALA A 292 -23.94 24.44 -4.55
CA ALA A 292 -24.22 24.32 -5.97
C ALA A 292 -23.38 23.23 -6.67
N CYS A 293 -22.20 22.93 -6.12
CA CYS A 293 -21.35 21.81 -6.56
C CYS A 293 -21.23 20.76 -5.46
N HIS A 294 -21.08 21.18 -4.20
CA HIS A 294 -21.03 20.28 -3.05
C HIS A 294 -22.44 19.98 -2.53
N ASN A 295 -23.24 19.31 -3.37
CA ASN A 295 -24.66 19.09 -3.14
C ASN A 295 -24.95 18.45 -1.77
N VAL A 296 -25.90 19.05 -1.04
CA VAL A 296 -26.29 18.64 0.32
C VAL A 296 -27.59 17.85 0.38
N THR A 297 -28.28 17.62 -0.73
CA THR A 297 -29.59 16.92 -0.75
C THR A 297 -29.47 15.46 -0.34
N GLN A 298 -28.39 14.79 -0.75
CA GLN A 298 -28.08 13.42 -0.37
C GLN A 298 -27.01 13.34 0.72
N ASP A 299 -26.66 14.48 1.34
CA ASP A 299 -25.68 14.58 2.41
C ASP A 299 -24.28 14.01 2.05
N LEU A 300 -23.97 13.81 0.76
CA LEU A 300 -22.65 13.37 0.25
C LEU A 300 -21.69 14.53 -0.01
N PHE A 301 -22.17 15.79 -0.04
CA PHE A 301 -21.37 16.99 -0.28
C PHE A 301 -20.60 16.96 -1.61
N THR A 302 -21.21 16.37 -2.64
CA THR A 302 -20.72 16.33 -4.01
C THR A 302 -21.90 16.11 -4.97
N ASP A 303 -21.86 16.74 -6.14
CA ASP A 303 -22.74 16.45 -7.27
C ASP A 303 -22.13 15.46 -8.27
N GLN A 304 -20.93 14.94 -7.97
CA GLN A 304 -20.10 14.07 -8.81
C GLN A 304 -19.74 14.63 -10.19
N SER A 305 -20.05 15.90 -10.45
CA SER A 305 -19.74 16.56 -11.71
C SER A 305 -18.24 16.86 -11.82
N PHE A 306 -17.84 17.34 -13.00
CA PHE A 306 -16.48 17.79 -13.27
C PHE A 306 -16.48 19.29 -13.53
N ARG A 307 -15.67 20.02 -12.78
CA ARG A 307 -15.66 21.49 -12.76
C ARG A 307 -14.24 22.01 -12.82
N ASN A 308 -14.04 23.12 -13.51
CA ASN A 308 -12.79 23.88 -13.43
C ASN A 308 -13.05 25.10 -12.53
N ILE A 309 -12.44 25.11 -11.35
CA ILE A 309 -12.59 26.19 -10.37
C ILE A 309 -11.65 27.38 -10.64
N GLY A 310 -10.86 27.34 -11.71
CA GLY A 310 -9.84 28.33 -12.03
C GLY A 310 -8.65 28.29 -11.07
N PHE A 311 -8.31 27.12 -10.52
CA PHE A 311 -7.27 27.00 -9.50
C PHE A 311 -5.85 26.99 -10.09
N ARG A 312 -5.67 26.41 -11.28
CA ARG A 312 -4.40 26.37 -12.02
C ARG A 312 -4.62 26.68 -13.51
N PRO A 313 -3.60 27.14 -14.25
CA PRO A 313 -3.63 27.13 -15.70
C PRO A 313 -3.95 25.73 -16.22
N PRO A 314 -4.98 25.55 -17.06
CA PRO A 314 -5.34 24.22 -17.53
C PRO A 314 -4.27 23.52 -18.39
N ALA A 315 -3.26 24.25 -18.86
CA ALA A 315 -2.12 23.69 -19.60
C ALA A 315 -1.22 22.79 -18.72
N GLU A 316 -1.19 23.02 -17.41
CA GLU A 316 -0.38 22.25 -16.46
C GLU A 316 -0.99 20.88 -16.16
N ASP A 317 -2.32 20.81 -16.10
CA ASP A 317 -3.06 19.56 -16.00
C ASP A 317 -4.39 19.69 -16.75
N LEU A 318 -4.49 18.97 -17.88
CA LEU A 318 -5.66 18.98 -18.74
C LEU A 318 -6.90 18.34 -18.07
N GLY A 319 -6.73 17.65 -16.94
CA GLY A 319 -7.82 17.09 -16.15
C GLY A 319 -8.66 16.09 -16.96
N ARG A 320 -9.98 16.25 -16.93
CA ARG A 320 -10.93 15.39 -17.63
C ARG A 320 -10.73 15.34 -19.14
N GLN A 321 -10.16 16.37 -19.77
CA GLN A 321 -9.89 16.33 -21.21
C GLN A 321 -8.98 15.15 -21.60
N ILE A 322 -8.06 14.70 -20.72
CA ILE A 322 -7.23 13.51 -20.96
C ILE A 322 -8.10 12.28 -21.21
N VAL A 323 -9.25 12.21 -20.55
CA VAL A 323 -10.18 11.07 -20.59
C VAL A 323 -11.21 11.20 -21.71
N THR A 324 -11.68 12.41 -22.01
CA THR A 324 -12.79 12.63 -22.96
C THR A 324 -12.33 13.08 -24.34
N GLY A 325 -11.11 13.61 -24.48
CA GLY A 325 -10.62 14.28 -25.69
C GLY A 325 -11.31 15.61 -26.00
N ASN A 326 -12.32 16.01 -25.22
CA ASN A 326 -13.11 17.21 -25.49
C ASN A 326 -12.41 18.46 -24.91
N PRO A 327 -12.05 19.46 -25.73
CA PRO A 327 -11.43 20.70 -25.25
C PRO A 327 -12.28 21.47 -24.23
N ASN A 328 -13.61 21.30 -24.25
CA ASN A 328 -14.49 21.92 -23.26
C ASN A 328 -14.34 21.32 -21.86
N ASP A 329 -13.68 20.17 -21.69
CA ASP A 329 -13.40 19.53 -20.40
C ASP A 329 -12.01 19.86 -19.84
N ARG A 330 -11.27 20.75 -20.51
CA ARG A 330 -9.91 21.14 -20.13
C ARG A 330 -9.84 21.71 -18.71
N GLY A 331 -8.96 21.15 -17.87
CA GLY A 331 -8.78 21.58 -16.48
C GLY A 331 -9.97 21.31 -15.57
N LYS A 332 -10.97 20.53 -16.02
CA LYS A 332 -12.07 20.10 -15.15
C LYS A 332 -11.65 18.90 -14.32
N PHE A 333 -11.97 18.95 -13.04
CA PHE A 333 -11.76 17.87 -12.09
C PHE A 333 -13.05 17.51 -11.38
N LYS A 334 -13.16 16.26 -10.96
CA LYS A 334 -14.31 15.75 -10.22
C LYS A 334 -14.48 16.56 -8.94
N VAL A 335 -15.71 16.98 -8.65
CA VAL A 335 -16.07 17.60 -7.38
C VAL A 335 -15.95 16.54 -6.27
N PRO A 336 -14.99 16.64 -5.34
CA PRO A 336 -14.84 15.64 -4.29
C PRO A 336 -15.95 15.80 -3.25
N SER A 337 -16.26 14.70 -2.54
CA SER A 337 -17.04 14.79 -1.30
C SER A 337 -16.27 15.59 -0.26
N LEU A 338 -16.99 16.34 0.59
CA LEU A 338 -16.41 17.03 1.75
C LEU A 338 -16.55 16.25 3.06
N ARG A 339 -17.07 15.01 3.03
CA ARG A 339 -17.07 14.16 4.23
C ARG A 339 -15.64 13.88 4.68
N ASN A 340 -15.39 14.01 5.99
CA ASN A 340 -14.06 13.91 6.62
C ASN A 340 -13.00 14.86 6.06
N VAL A 341 -13.40 15.95 5.39
CA VAL A 341 -12.45 16.93 4.84
C VAL A 341 -11.59 17.57 5.93
N GLY A 342 -12.10 17.66 7.16
CA GLY A 342 -11.36 18.14 8.34
C GLY A 342 -10.16 17.28 8.74
N LEU A 343 -10.10 16.02 8.31
CA LEU A 343 -8.97 15.12 8.57
C LEU A 343 -7.85 15.25 7.51
N LYS A 344 -8.12 15.93 6.39
CA LYS A 344 -7.14 16.07 5.30
C LYS A 344 -6.05 17.09 5.65
N GLN A 345 -4.84 16.80 5.20
CA GLN A 345 -3.68 17.69 5.31
C GLN A 345 -3.27 18.31 3.98
N SER A 346 -3.89 17.87 2.88
CA SER A 346 -3.70 18.44 1.54
C SER A 346 -5.01 18.52 0.77
N PHE A 347 -5.11 19.54 -0.07
CA PHE A 347 -6.31 19.87 -0.81
C PHE A 347 -5.98 20.19 -2.26
N MET A 348 -7.03 20.14 -3.09
CA MET A 348 -6.97 20.25 -4.55
C MET A 348 -6.29 19.05 -5.22
N HIS A 349 -6.34 18.97 -6.55
CA HIS A 349 -5.80 17.84 -7.31
C HIS A 349 -4.27 17.77 -7.25
N ASN A 350 -3.60 18.87 -6.91
CA ASN A 350 -2.14 18.95 -6.81
C ASN A 350 -1.62 19.04 -5.37
N GLY A 351 -2.49 18.97 -4.36
CA GLY A 351 -2.09 19.00 -2.94
C GLY A 351 -1.50 20.32 -2.43
N GLN A 352 -1.46 21.40 -3.24
CA GLN A 352 -0.74 22.64 -2.94
C GLN A 352 -1.28 23.38 -1.71
N PHE A 353 -2.57 23.25 -1.41
CA PHE A 353 -3.13 23.78 -0.17
C PHE A 353 -2.98 22.75 0.94
N GLN A 354 -2.46 23.18 2.09
CA GLN A 354 -2.16 22.34 3.25
C GLN A 354 -3.11 22.58 4.44
N SER A 355 -4.11 23.46 4.27
CA SER A 355 -5.12 23.74 5.30
C SER A 355 -6.47 24.13 4.70
N LEU A 356 -7.55 23.84 5.43
CA LEU A 356 -8.88 24.36 5.09
C LEU A 356 -8.90 25.89 5.06
N THR A 357 -8.10 26.56 5.89
CA THR A 357 -7.97 28.02 5.86
C THR A 357 -7.53 28.53 4.48
N GLN A 358 -6.52 27.92 3.85
CA GLN A 358 -6.09 28.28 2.49
C GLN A 358 -7.18 28.03 1.44
N VAL A 359 -7.92 26.92 1.57
CA VAL A 359 -9.06 26.61 0.71
C VAL A 359 -10.12 27.70 0.83
N ILE A 360 -10.51 28.07 2.06
CA ILE A 360 -11.52 29.09 2.32
C ILE A 360 -11.04 30.46 1.83
N GLN A 361 -9.78 30.82 2.04
CA GLN A 361 -9.20 32.07 1.54
C GLN A 361 -9.23 32.16 0.00
N PHE A 362 -8.98 31.06 -0.70
CA PHE A 362 -9.11 30.97 -2.16
C PHE A 362 -10.54 31.26 -2.63
N TYR A 363 -11.54 30.64 -2.01
CA TYR A 363 -12.95 30.91 -2.35
C TYR A 363 -13.44 32.28 -1.85
N ALA A 364 -12.86 32.83 -0.78
CA ALA A 364 -13.15 34.18 -0.29
C ALA A 364 -12.47 35.30 -1.10
N ARG A 365 -11.55 34.94 -2.01
CA ARG A 365 -10.68 35.88 -2.73
C ARG A 365 -9.95 36.82 -1.77
N ALA A 366 -9.49 36.27 -0.66
CA ALA A 366 -8.83 37.03 0.39
C ALA A 366 -7.51 37.65 -0.12
N PRO A 367 -7.07 38.80 0.41
CA PRO A 367 -5.76 39.35 0.09
C PRO A 367 -4.64 38.32 0.29
N GLY A 368 -3.81 38.11 -0.73
CA GLY A 368 -2.72 37.11 -0.70
C GLY A 368 -3.15 35.67 -0.99
N ALA A 369 -4.42 35.40 -1.28
CA ALA A 369 -4.87 34.09 -1.75
C ALA A 369 -4.32 33.77 -3.15
N ALA A 370 -4.27 32.48 -3.49
CA ALA A 370 -3.84 32.03 -4.81
C ALA A 370 -4.71 32.64 -5.93
N PRO A 371 -4.10 32.99 -7.09
CA PRO A 371 -4.83 33.60 -8.19
C PRO A 371 -5.88 32.66 -8.77
N GLN A 372 -6.93 33.24 -9.37
CA GLN A 372 -7.94 32.48 -10.12
C GLN A 372 -7.76 32.68 -11.62
N PHE A 373 -7.61 31.58 -12.34
CA PHE A 373 -7.40 31.56 -13.78
C PHE A 373 -8.74 31.52 -14.54
N PRO A 374 -8.93 32.37 -15.56
CA PRO A 374 -10.20 32.46 -16.28
C PRO A 374 -10.39 31.37 -17.34
N ASP A 375 -9.30 30.76 -17.82
CA ASP A 375 -9.35 29.78 -18.92
C ASP A 375 -10.18 28.54 -18.53
N ASN A 376 -11.17 28.25 -19.37
CA ASN A 376 -12.19 27.21 -19.21
C ASN A 376 -12.83 27.13 -17.80
N ARG A 377 -12.83 28.23 -17.04
CA ARG A 377 -13.40 28.28 -15.68
C ARG A 377 -14.91 28.11 -15.73
N ASP A 378 -15.46 27.31 -14.81
CA ASP A 378 -16.90 27.06 -14.78
C ASP A 378 -17.70 28.37 -14.57
N PRO A 379 -18.76 28.63 -15.37
CA PRO A 379 -19.57 29.84 -15.27
C PRO A 379 -20.24 30.06 -13.90
N ILE A 380 -20.31 29.05 -13.03
CA ILE A 380 -20.82 29.20 -11.67
C ILE A 380 -19.84 29.90 -10.72
N MET A 381 -18.54 29.83 -11.00
CA MET A 381 -17.48 30.30 -10.11
C MET A 381 -17.55 31.79 -9.75
N PRO A 382 -17.98 32.72 -10.62
CA PRO A 382 -18.23 34.10 -10.24
C PRO A 382 -19.21 34.25 -9.07
N ASN A 383 -20.20 33.34 -8.97
CA ASN A 383 -21.25 33.33 -7.94
C ASN A 383 -20.88 32.49 -6.70
N VAL A 384 -19.69 31.89 -6.67
CA VAL A 384 -19.14 31.21 -5.49
C VAL A 384 -18.14 32.16 -4.83
N ASN A 385 -18.47 32.62 -3.63
CA ASN A 385 -17.64 33.54 -2.87
C ASN A 385 -17.90 33.36 -1.38
N VAL A 386 -16.87 33.15 -0.56
CA VAL A 386 -17.06 33.01 0.90
C VAL A 386 -16.93 34.38 1.58
N PRO A 387 -18.01 34.95 2.17
CA PRO A 387 -17.90 36.21 2.90
C PRO A 387 -17.01 36.05 4.15
N PRO A 388 -16.13 37.02 4.46
CA PRO A 388 -15.21 36.92 5.60
C PRO A 388 -15.90 36.68 6.95
N GLN A 389 -17.12 37.18 7.13
CA GLN A 389 -17.88 37.06 8.38
C GLN A 389 -18.33 35.62 8.67
N VAL A 390 -18.57 34.81 7.63
CA VAL A 390 -19.03 33.43 7.77
C VAL A 390 -17.93 32.40 7.51
N ALA A 391 -16.76 32.84 7.01
CA ALA A 391 -15.62 31.97 6.73
C ALA A 391 -15.22 31.07 7.93
N PRO A 392 -15.08 31.57 9.17
CA PRO A 392 -14.75 30.71 10.32
C PRO A 392 -15.85 29.71 10.66
N LEU A 393 -17.12 30.07 10.45
CA LEU A 393 -18.28 29.20 10.72
C LEU A 393 -18.35 28.05 9.72
N ILE A 394 -18.16 28.35 8.42
CA ILE A 394 -18.07 27.33 7.37
C ILE A 394 -16.88 26.41 7.63
N GLN A 395 -15.73 26.95 8.02
CA GLN A 395 -14.56 26.15 8.35
C GLN A 395 -14.83 25.21 9.52
N ASP A 396 -15.40 25.68 10.64
CA ASP A 396 -15.77 24.84 11.78
C ASP A 396 -16.77 23.73 11.40
N PHE A 397 -17.77 24.06 10.58
CA PHE A 397 -18.70 23.08 10.03
C PHE A 397 -17.98 21.98 9.23
N LEU A 398 -17.15 22.36 8.24
CA LEU A 398 -16.43 21.40 7.39
C LEU A 398 -15.41 20.57 8.19
N GLN A 399 -14.72 21.22 9.13
CA GLN A 399 -13.63 20.60 9.86
C GLN A 399 -14.13 19.64 10.94
N ASN A 400 -15.16 20.03 11.69
CA ASN A 400 -15.56 19.33 12.90
C ASN A 400 -16.91 18.62 12.74
N ALA A 401 -17.89 19.23 12.06
CA ALA A 401 -19.22 18.63 11.94
C ALA A 401 -19.31 17.54 10.88
N LEU A 402 -18.41 17.53 9.87
CA LEU A 402 -18.34 16.50 8.82
C LEU A 402 -17.31 15.39 9.10
N THR A 403 -16.70 15.37 10.28
CA THR A 403 -15.69 14.37 10.65
C THR A 403 -16.33 13.22 11.43
N ASP A 404 -16.19 12.00 10.92
CA ASP A 404 -16.69 10.78 11.56
C ASP A 404 -15.68 10.36 12.65
N PRO A 405 -16.09 10.24 13.92
CA PRO A 405 -15.19 9.85 15.01
C PRO A 405 -14.52 8.50 14.78
N ARG A 406 -15.16 7.58 14.04
CA ARG A 406 -14.57 6.26 13.74
C ARG A 406 -13.42 6.39 12.75
N ALA A 407 -13.55 7.25 11.75
CA ALA A 407 -12.46 7.53 10.81
C ALA A 407 -11.28 8.22 11.51
N ALA A 408 -11.57 9.21 12.36
CA ALA A 408 -10.55 9.93 13.13
C ALA A 408 -9.79 9.01 14.11
N ASN A 409 -10.53 8.14 14.80
CA ASN A 409 -9.98 7.23 15.81
C ASN A 409 -9.58 5.85 15.25
N GLN A 410 -9.70 5.63 13.94
CA GLN A 410 -9.38 4.37 13.26
C GLN A 410 -10.09 3.16 13.89
N THR A 411 -11.39 3.29 14.15
CA THR A 411 -12.22 2.18 14.60
C THR A 411 -13.01 1.60 13.43
N PHE A 412 -13.44 0.34 13.56
CA PHE A 412 -14.17 -0.37 12.50
C PHE A 412 -15.29 0.48 11.88
N PRO A 413 -15.40 0.54 10.53
CA PRO A 413 -14.63 -0.21 9.53
C PRO A 413 -13.33 0.47 9.05
N PHE A 414 -12.90 1.54 9.73
CA PHE A 414 -11.73 2.36 9.38
C PHE A 414 -10.45 1.98 10.14
N ASP A 415 -10.51 0.89 10.89
CA ASP A 415 -9.37 0.28 11.56
C ASP A 415 -8.39 -0.34 10.55
N LYS A 416 -7.11 -0.30 10.89
CA LYS A 416 -6.02 -0.72 10.01
C LYS A 416 -4.96 -1.50 10.80
N PRO A 417 -4.18 -2.36 10.14
CA PRO A 417 -2.98 -2.91 10.75
C PRO A 417 -1.88 -1.84 10.88
N THR A 418 -0.81 -2.19 11.61
CA THR A 418 0.45 -1.45 11.60
C THR A 418 1.30 -1.96 10.42
N LEU A 419 1.59 -1.09 9.45
CA LEU A 419 2.37 -1.42 8.26
C LEU A 419 3.87 -1.46 8.55
N PHE A 420 4.68 -2.12 7.72
CA PHE A 420 6.14 -2.10 7.84
C PHE A 420 6.70 -0.68 7.77
N VAL A 421 6.19 0.16 6.86
CA VAL A 421 6.65 1.56 6.78
C VAL A 421 6.35 2.39 8.02
N ASP A 422 5.37 1.97 8.84
CA ASP A 422 5.02 2.58 10.13
C ASP A 422 5.94 2.08 11.28
N ARG A 423 6.85 1.13 11.04
CA ARG A 423 7.73 0.49 12.03
C ARG A 423 9.21 0.86 11.81
N PRO A 424 9.66 2.08 12.19
CA PRO A 424 11.04 2.52 11.95
C PRO A 424 12.11 1.65 12.63
N ALA A 425 11.77 0.93 13.70
CA ALA A 425 12.69 0.01 14.39
C ALA A 425 13.07 -1.21 13.53
N ASP A 426 12.19 -1.62 12.61
CA ASP A 426 12.38 -2.78 11.73
C ASP A 426 13.02 -2.39 10.39
N ARG A 427 13.25 -1.09 10.16
CA ARG A 427 13.84 -0.56 8.93
C ARG A 427 15.36 -0.46 9.04
N ALA A 428 16.02 -0.68 7.90
CA ALA A 428 17.46 -0.45 7.82
C ALA A 428 17.80 1.03 8.08
N THR A 429 18.92 1.27 8.78
CA THR A 429 19.42 2.62 9.10
C THR A 429 20.83 2.80 8.56
N LEU A 430 21.14 3.97 7.98
CA LEU A 430 22.46 4.28 7.45
C LEU A 430 23.34 4.93 8.53
N LEU A 431 24.50 4.33 8.85
CA LEU A 431 25.37 4.74 9.97
C LEU A 431 26.53 5.69 9.58
N GLY A 432 26.61 6.11 8.31
CA GLY A 432 27.73 6.89 7.78
C GLY A 432 28.97 6.04 7.45
N GLY A 433 30.15 6.67 7.39
CA GLY A 433 31.40 6.02 6.98
C GLY A 433 31.63 6.02 5.47
N GLY A 434 32.36 5.02 4.99
CA GLY A 434 32.73 4.88 3.58
C GLY A 434 34.10 5.45 3.22
N VAL A 435 34.57 5.11 2.04
CA VAL A 435 35.86 5.50 1.48
C VAL A 435 35.62 5.97 0.05
N ALA A 436 36.03 7.20 -0.24
CA ALA A 436 35.89 7.77 -1.56
C ALA A 436 36.82 7.08 -2.56
N GLY A 437 36.31 6.90 -3.78
CA GLY A 437 37.09 6.43 -4.92
C GLY A 437 37.31 7.52 -5.96
N SER A 438 37.25 7.12 -7.22
CA SER A 438 37.36 7.97 -8.40
C SER A 438 36.39 9.16 -8.30
N GLY A 439 36.92 10.35 -8.60
CA GLY A 439 36.16 11.61 -8.48
C GLY A 439 35.93 12.09 -7.04
N GLY A 440 36.52 11.44 -6.02
CA GLY A 440 36.29 11.78 -4.62
C GLY A 440 34.89 11.40 -4.13
N ILE A 441 34.21 10.50 -4.85
CA ILE A 441 32.83 10.09 -4.56
C ILE A 441 32.84 8.87 -3.65
N VAL A 442 32.07 8.93 -2.58
CA VAL A 442 31.80 7.78 -1.71
C VAL A 442 30.58 7.03 -2.27
N PRO A 443 30.69 5.74 -2.61
CA PRO A 443 29.54 4.93 -2.98
C PRO A 443 28.46 4.95 -1.89
N ARG A 444 27.20 4.71 -2.25
CA ARG A 444 26.06 4.73 -1.33
C ARG A 444 25.32 3.41 -1.36
N ILE A 445 25.04 2.84 -0.21
CA ILE A 445 24.21 1.63 -0.09
C ILE A 445 22.72 2.00 -0.10
N ILE A 446 21.90 1.21 -0.80
CA ILE A 446 20.45 1.34 -0.89
C ILE A 446 19.82 0.09 -0.25
N VAL A 447 19.06 0.28 0.82
CA VAL A 447 18.44 -0.80 1.61
C VAL A 447 17.02 -0.38 2.01
N GLN A 448 16.08 -0.50 1.06
CA GLN A 448 14.69 -0.07 1.25
C GLN A 448 13.70 -1.23 1.38
N ALA A 449 14.01 -2.38 0.79
CA ALA A 449 13.19 -3.58 0.90
C ALA A 449 13.08 -4.01 2.38
N PRO A 450 11.94 -4.57 2.82
CA PRO A 450 11.80 -5.05 4.19
C PRO A 450 12.76 -6.21 4.47
N PRO A 451 13.62 -6.12 5.51
CA PRO A 451 14.52 -7.19 5.91
C PRO A 451 13.80 -8.33 6.66
N MET A 452 12.66 -8.77 6.12
CA MET A 452 11.90 -9.89 6.63
C MET A 452 12.56 -11.19 6.18
N ILE A 453 12.84 -12.09 7.12
CA ILE A 453 13.25 -13.45 6.81
C ILE A 453 12.12 -14.16 6.06
N GLY A 454 12.43 -14.74 4.89
CA GLY A 454 11.46 -15.25 3.91
C GLY A 454 11.14 -14.29 2.78
N ASN A 455 11.69 -13.07 2.78
CA ASN A 455 11.51 -12.14 1.65
C ASN A 455 12.40 -12.56 0.47
N SER A 456 11.82 -13.27 -0.48
CA SER A 456 12.50 -13.72 -1.71
C SER A 456 12.86 -12.58 -2.67
N GLU A 457 12.29 -11.38 -2.48
CA GLU A 457 12.54 -10.20 -3.30
C GLU A 457 13.41 -9.16 -2.57
N TYR A 458 14.06 -9.54 -1.46
CA TYR A 458 14.97 -8.65 -0.78
C TYR A 458 16.15 -8.30 -1.70
N ARG A 459 16.48 -7.01 -1.76
CA ARG A 459 17.51 -6.49 -2.67
C ARG A 459 18.27 -5.32 -2.05
N VAL A 460 19.55 -5.26 -2.36
CA VAL A 460 20.48 -4.23 -1.87
C VAL A 460 21.15 -3.56 -3.06
N GLY A 461 21.08 -2.24 -3.12
CA GLY A 461 21.69 -1.44 -4.20
C GLY A 461 23.01 -0.79 -3.80
N VAL A 462 23.84 -0.49 -4.79
CA VAL A 462 25.01 0.39 -4.69
C VAL A 462 24.88 1.52 -5.72
N ASP A 463 25.02 2.76 -5.27
CA ASP A 463 25.00 3.96 -6.12
C ASP A 463 26.31 4.74 -6.01
N GLY A 464 26.69 5.47 -7.07
CA GLY A 464 27.86 6.34 -7.03
C GLY A 464 29.20 5.59 -7.05
N ALA A 465 29.18 4.31 -7.45
CA ALA A 465 30.39 3.53 -7.69
C ALA A 465 31.12 4.00 -8.96
N LEU A 466 32.33 3.50 -9.18
CA LEU A 466 33.00 3.60 -10.48
C LEU A 466 32.25 2.72 -11.51
N GLY A 467 31.85 3.31 -12.63
CA GLY A 467 31.19 2.56 -13.71
C GLY A 467 32.07 1.42 -14.26
N GLY A 468 31.47 0.25 -14.45
CA GLY A 468 32.14 -0.98 -14.85
C GLY A 468 32.89 -1.71 -13.73
N ALA A 469 32.95 -1.14 -12.51
CA ALA A 469 33.64 -1.77 -11.39
C ALA A 469 32.86 -2.96 -10.82
N ALA A 470 33.61 -3.96 -10.36
CA ALA A 470 33.06 -4.99 -9.48
C ALA A 470 32.78 -4.40 -8.09
N ALA A 471 31.59 -4.63 -7.56
CA ALA A 471 31.18 -4.27 -6.22
C ALA A 471 30.74 -5.54 -5.47
N ALA A 472 31.30 -5.78 -4.29
CA ALA A 472 30.95 -6.93 -3.45
C ALA A 472 30.30 -6.46 -2.15
N LEU A 473 29.19 -7.09 -1.75
CA LEU A 473 28.44 -6.73 -0.55
C LEU A 473 28.99 -7.51 0.64
N GLY A 474 29.77 -6.86 1.50
CA GLY A 474 30.28 -7.46 2.73
C GLY A 474 29.24 -7.42 3.85
N ILE A 475 29.15 -8.48 4.63
CA ILE A 475 28.24 -8.60 5.79
C ILE A 475 29.03 -8.88 7.07
N SER A 476 28.60 -8.27 8.18
CA SER A 476 29.18 -8.45 9.51
C SER A 476 28.10 -8.46 10.58
N PHE A 477 28.21 -9.35 11.56
CA PHE A 477 27.44 -9.31 12.80
C PHE A 477 28.00 -8.30 13.81
N ASN A 478 29.27 -7.93 13.65
CA ASN A 478 29.92 -6.92 14.48
C ASN A 478 29.66 -5.51 13.94
N ALA A 479 29.44 -4.57 14.85
CA ALA A 479 29.28 -3.16 14.51
C ALA A 479 30.52 -2.62 13.77
N PRO A 480 30.35 -1.64 12.86
CA PRO A 480 31.47 -1.04 12.14
C PRO A 480 32.40 -0.30 13.10
N VAL A 481 33.70 -0.37 12.84
CA VAL A 481 34.73 0.42 13.53
C VAL A 481 35.16 1.54 12.59
N ASN A 482 35.04 2.79 13.03
CA ASN A 482 35.36 3.98 12.22
C ASN A 482 34.67 4.00 10.84
N GLY A 483 33.40 3.56 10.77
CA GLY A 483 32.62 3.59 9.53
C GLY A 483 32.99 2.51 8.50
N ARG A 484 33.72 1.47 8.93
CA ARG A 484 34.05 0.30 8.11
C ARG A 484 33.68 -0.98 8.85
N ILE A 485 33.01 -1.91 8.17
CA ILE A 485 32.80 -3.26 8.70
C ILE A 485 34.05 -4.11 8.47
N THR A 486 34.24 -5.13 9.31
CA THR A 486 35.12 -6.26 8.99
C THR A 486 34.23 -7.38 8.48
N PRO A 487 34.12 -7.62 7.16
CA PRO A 487 33.21 -8.61 6.63
C PRO A 487 33.55 -10.00 7.17
N GLN A 488 32.55 -10.71 7.65
CA GLN A 488 32.66 -12.13 7.97
C GLN A 488 32.44 -12.98 6.72
N TRP A 489 31.57 -12.53 5.81
CA TRP A 489 31.40 -13.09 4.47
C TRP A 489 30.92 -12.01 3.50
N PHE A 490 30.80 -12.37 2.22
CA PHE A 490 30.21 -11.55 1.18
C PHE A 490 28.93 -12.20 0.68
N ALA A 491 27.82 -11.47 0.65
CA ALA A 491 26.52 -11.98 0.21
C ALA A 491 26.44 -12.16 -1.31
N GLY A 492 27.30 -11.46 -2.06
CA GLY A 492 27.32 -11.51 -3.52
C GLY A 492 28.08 -10.33 -4.11
N SER A 493 28.15 -10.29 -5.44
CA SER A 493 28.76 -9.19 -6.17
C SER A 493 27.98 -8.82 -7.41
N VAL A 494 28.13 -7.58 -7.84
CA VAL A 494 27.53 -7.02 -9.05
C VAL A 494 28.56 -6.22 -9.83
N THR A 495 28.36 -6.07 -11.13
CA THR A 495 29.08 -5.05 -11.91
C THR A 495 28.27 -3.77 -11.88
N ALA A 496 28.85 -2.68 -11.37
CA ALA A 496 28.18 -1.40 -11.30
C ALA A 496 28.04 -0.80 -12.71
N ALA A 497 26.83 -0.82 -13.26
CA ALA A 497 26.53 -0.31 -14.60
C ALA A 497 26.78 1.20 -14.67
N GLY A 498 27.38 1.68 -15.76
CA GLY A 498 27.75 3.08 -15.97
C GLY A 498 29.15 3.24 -16.56
N GLY A 499 29.49 4.44 -17.04
CA GLY A 499 30.72 4.68 -17.82
C GLY A 499 31.88 5.37 -17.08
N GLY A 500 31.69 5.82 -15.84
CA GLY A 500 32.71 6.63 -15.17
C GLY A 500 32.50 6.83 -13.67
N ALA A 501 33.33 7.71 -13.09
CA ALA A 501 33.31 8.03 -11.66
C ALA A 501 31.92 8.49 -11.20
N GLY A 502 31.37 7.84 -10.17
CA GLY A 502 30.06 8.17 -9.62
C GLY A 502 28.87 7.78 -10.50
N GLN A 503 29.08 7.11 -11.63
CA GLN A 503 28.01 6.66 -12.52
C GLN A 503 27.62 5.21 -12.30
N GLY A 504 28.43 4.44 -11.55
CA GLY A 504 28.16 3.05 -11.23
C GLY A 504 26.93 2.88 -10.36
N LEU A 505 25.97 2.10 -10.85
CA LEU A 505 24.78 1.65 -10.14
C LEU A 505 24.65 0.12 -10.27
N GLY A 506 24.31 -0.56 -9.19
CA GLY A 506 24.08 -2.01 -9.21
C GLY A 506 23.04 -2.42 -8.17
N THR A 507 22.36 -3.53 -8.44
CA THR A 507 21.38 -4.13 -7.52
C THR A 507 21.72 -5.59 -7.35
N LEU A 508 21.94 -6.02 -6.11
CA LEU A 508 22.04 -7.43 -5.75
C LEU A 508 20.68 -7.87 -5.22
N HIS A 509 20.06 -8.83 -5.93
CA HIS A 509 18.93 -9.59 -5.41
C HIS A 509 19.47 -10.62 -4.43
N TRP A 510 19.01 -10.54 -3.19
CA TRP A 510 19.53 -11.33 -2.08
C TRP A 510 18.38 -11.82 -1.21
N PRO A 511 17.72 -12.93 -1.59
CA PRO A 511 16.68 -13.55 -0.79
C PRO A 511 17.15 -13.80 0.64
N LEU A 512 16.32 -13.43 1.63
CA LEU A 512 16.63 -13.68 3.04
C LEU A 512 15.97 -15.00 3.46
N SER A 513 16.77 -15.98 3.89
CA SER A 513 16.27 -17.25 4.41
C SER A 513 16.47 -17.36 5.93
N ILE A 514 15.65 -18.19 6.58
CA ILE A 514 15.83 -18.56 8.00
C ILE A 514 17.12 -19.35 8.23
N ALA A 515 17.69 -19.80 7.13
CA ALA A 515 18.89 -20.56 7.05
C ALA A 515 20.16 -19.72 7.32
N GLN A 516 20.16 -18.52 6.74
CA GLN A 516 21.25 -17.57 6.90
C GLN A 516 21.15 -16.77 8.21
N PHE A 517 19.94 -16.65 8.78
CA PHE A 517 19.64 -15.62 9.77
C PHE A 517 18.70 -16.03 10.87
N SER A 518 18.95 -15.51 12.06
CA SER A 518 18.06 -15.66 13.21
C SER A 518 17.10 -14.47 13.37
N PRO A 519 15.87 -14.69 13.87
CA PRO A 519 14.94 -13.61 14.18
C PRO A 519 15.52 -12.61 15.19
N GLY A 520 15.38 -11.30 14.93
CA GLY A 520 15.88 -10.24 15.81
C GLY A 520 17.38 -9.98 15.69
N GLN A 521 18.09 -10.73 14.85
CA GLN A 521 19.50 -10.50 14.54
C GLN A 521 19.67 -9.16 13.82
N VAL A 522 20.76 -8.46 14.14
CA VAL A 522 21.15 -7.23 13.44
C VAL A 522 22.42 -7.54 12.66
N ILE A 523 22.39 -7.23 11.36
CA ILE A 523 23.57 -7.31 10.50
C ILE A 523 24.00 -5.92 10.05
N PHE A 524 25.28 -5.79 9.72
CA PHE A 524 25.86 -4.61 9.13
C PHE A 524 26.36 -4.93 7.73
N ALA A 525 25.94 -4.14 6.75
CA ALA A 525 26.26 -4.34 5.35
C ALA A 525 26.99 -3.13 4.76
N GLN A 526 27.98 -3.37 3.91
CA GLN A 526 28.78 -2.34 3.24
C GLN A 526 29.25 -2.85 1.88
N TRP A 527 29.18 -2.00 0.85
CA TRP A 527 29.72 -2.30 -0.46
C TRP A 527 31.21 -2.03 -0.51
N PHE A 528 31.95 -2.98 -1.08
CA PHE A 528 33.37 -2.91 -1.38
C PHE A 528 33.55 -2.85 -2.90
N VAL A 529 33.93 -1.68 -3.42
CA VAL A 529 33.96 -1.39 -4.87
C VAL A 529 35.39 -1.31 -5.34
N ALA A 530 35.74 -2.07 -6.38
CA ALA A 530 37.05 -1.99 -7.01
C ALA A 530 37.24 -0.61 -7.66
N ASP A 531 38.19 0.17 -7.16
CA ASP A 531 38.44 1.53 -7.65
C ASP A 531 39.92 1.90 -7.47
N PRO A 532 40.71 1.93 -8.55
CA PRO A 532 42.14 2.21 -8.48
C PRO A 532 42.51 3.57 -7.87
N ALA A 533 41.59 4.54 -7.86
CA ALA A 533 41.81 5.85 -7.27
C ALA A 533 41.54 5.90 -5.76
N ALA A 534 40.88 4.88 -5.21
CA ALA A 534 40.62 4.78 -3.77
C ALA A 534 41.87 4.28 -3.01
N PRO A 535 42.03 4.65 -1.73
CA PRO A 535 43.07 4.06 -0.86
C PRO A 535 43.01 2.54 -0.85
N GLY A 536 44.11 1.88 -1.24
CA GLY A 536 44.17 0.43 -1.34
C GLY A 536 43.41 -0.17 -2.53
N GLY A 537 43.03 0.65 -3.52
CA GLY A 537 42.32 0.22 -4.72
C GLY A 537 40.85 -0.12 -4.50
N GLN A 538 40.27 0.33 -3.38
CA GLN A 538 38.91 -0.06 -2.98
C GLN A 538 38.14 1.11 -2.33
N ALA A 539 37.06 1.53 -2.99
CA ALA A 539 36.09 2.46 -2.42
C ALA A 539 35.08 1.68 -1.57
N LEU A 540 34.53 2.32 -0.53
CA LEU A 540 33.56 1.71 0.38
C LEU A 540 32.30 2.55 0.46
N SER A 541 31.13 1.93 0.45
CA SER A 541 29.90 2.66 0.74
C SER A 541 29.80 3.09 2.19
N ASN A 542 28.84 3.95 2.52
CA ASN A 542 28.35 4.04 3.90
C ASN A 542 27.79 2.68 4.38
N VAL A 543 27.72 2.48 5.70
CA VAL A 543 27.27 1.23 6.32
C VAL A 543 25.76 1.25 6.55
N ALA A 544 25.08 0.16 6.21
CA ALA A 544 23.70 -0.11 6.60
C ALA A 544 23.66 -1.00 7.85
N ARG A 545 22.89 -0.60 8.86
CA ARG A 545 22.42 -1.46 9.96
C ARG A 545 21.06 -2.03 9.58
N ILE A 546 20.96 -3.35 9.49
CA ILE A 546 19.76 -4.04 9.00
C ILE A 546 19.25 -4.95 10.14
N PRO A 547 18.13 -4.59 10.80
CA PRO A 547 17.47 -5.47 11.76
C PRO A 547 16.62 -6.51 11.02
N LEU A 548 16.92 -7.78 11.20
CA LEU A 548 16.18 -8.89 10.59
C LEU A 548 15.00 -9.28 11.47
N PHE A 549 13.84 -9.53 10.86
CA PHE A 549 12.62 -9.89 11.59
C PHE A 549 11.83 -11.00 10.90
N CYS A 550 11.00 -11.71 11.66
CA CYS A 550 9.99 -12.61 11.11
C CYS A 550 8.70 -11.85 10.79
N GLY A 551 7.98 -12.28 9.76
CA GLY A 551 6.64 -11.77 9.50
C GLY A 551 5.63 -12.12 10.60
N SER A 552 4.43 -11.57 10.51
CA SER A 552 3.35 -11.79 11.48
C SER A 552 2.80 -13.22 11.50
N ALA A 553 3.02 -14.00 10.43
CA ALA A 553 2.78 -15.44 10.41
C ALA A 553 3.91 -16.25 11.05
N GLY A 554 4.94 -15.60 11.60
CA GLY A 554 6.19 -16.23 12.04
C GLY A 554 7.26 -16.17 10.95
N CYS A 555 8.43 -16.71 11.27
CA CYS A 555 9.41 -16.97 10.22
C CYS A 555 8.94 -18.16 9.40
N PRO A 556 9.28 -18.22 8.10
CA PRO A 556 9.03 -19.43 7.31
C PRO A 556 9.54 -20.64 8.10
N PRO A 557 8.75 -21.73 8.19
CA PRO A 557 9.27 -22.98 8.71
C PRO A 557 10.51 -23.35 7.90
N CYS A 558 11.49 -23.97 8.55
CA CYS A 558 12.55 -24.61 7.79
C CYS A 558 11.91 -25.74 6.99
N ASP A 559 12.03 -25.74 5.67
CA ASP A 559 11.46 -26.75 4.77
C ASP A 559 12.24 -28.07 4.86
N ALA A 560 12.70 -28.45 6.05
CA ALA A 560 13.41 -29.71 6.28
C ALA A 560 12.45 -30.91 6.41
N ASP A 561 11.13 -30.67 6.38
CA ASP A 561 10.11 -31.72 6.22
C ASP A 561 9.94 -31.98 4.71
N VAL A 562 10.93 -32.65 4.13
CA VAL A 562 11.04 -32.85 2.68
C VAL A 562 10.20 -34.03 2.21
N ASN A 563 9.72 -34.86 3.14
CA ASN A 563 8.79 -35.94 2.87
C ASN A 563 7.32 -35.58 3.16
N CYS A 564 7.06 -34.39 3.70
CA CYS A 564 5.73 -33.85 4.03
C CYS A 564 4.92 -34.74 4.99
N ASP A 565 5.60 -35.47 5.88
CA ASP A 565 4.92 -36.29 6.90
C ASP A 565 4.50 -35.48 8.13
N GLY A 566 4.91 -34.21 8.20
CA GLY A 566 4.61 -33.28 9.28
C GLY A 566 5.63 -33.29 10.41
N ALA A 567 6.75 -34.01 10.28
CA ALA A 567 7.78 -34.11 11.30
C ALA A 567 9.19 -34.08 10.70
N VAL A 568 9.97 -33.04 11.02
CA VAL A 568 11.41 -32.97 10.66
C VAL A 568 12.22 -33.99 11.46
N ASN A 569 12.65 -35.08 10.81
CA ASN A 569 13.35 -36.20 11.43
C ASN A 569 14.26 -36.96 10.43
N GLY A 570 14.86 -38.08 10.84
CA GLY A 570 15.78 -38.85 9.98
C GLY A 570 15.16 -39.39 8.68
N PHE A 571 13.84 -39.47 8.56
CA PHE A 571 13.15 -39.82 7.32
C PHE A 571 13.25 -38.72 6.26
N ASP A 572 13.42 -37.47 6.66
CA ASP A 572 13.67 -36.36 5.73
C ASP A 572 15.07 -36.43 5.12
N VAL A 573 16.06 -36.82 5.92
CA VAL A 573 17.43 -37.05 5.42
C VAL A 573 17.41 -38.14 4.35
N GLN A 574 16.68 -39.24 4.60
CA GLN A 574 16.55 -40.35 3.64
C GLN A 574 15.79 -39.93 2.38
N ALA A 575 14.73 -39.14 2.52
CA ALA A 575 14.00 -38.62 1.37
C ALA A 575 14.86 -37.65 0.54
N MET A 576 15.70 -36.83 1.19
CA MET A 576 16.66 -35.97 0.50
C MET A 576 17.77 -36.77 -0.20
N GLU A 577 18.32 -37.81 0.44
CA GLU A 577 19.30 -38.70 -0.19
C GLU A 577 18.74 -39.34 -1.46
N GLN A 578 17.47 -39.78 -1.42
CA GLN A 578 16.79 -40.31 -2.60
C GLN A 578 16.62 -39.24 -3.67
N ALA A 579 16.17 -38.04 -3.28
CA ALA A 579 15.93 -36.93 -4.19
C ALA A 579 17.20 -36.47 -4.92
N VAL A 580 18.32 -36.38 -4.20
CA VAL A 580 19.64 -36.06 -4.77
C VAL A 580 20.13 -37.14 -5.74
N ASN A 581 19.71 -38.38 -5.55
CA ASN A 581 19.98 -39.50 -6.46
C ASN A 581 18.95 -39.61 -7.61
N GLY A 582 18.03 -38.63 -7.74
CA GLY A 582 17.01 -38.57 -8.77
C GLY A 582 15.75 -39.41 -8.50
N ASP A 583 15.61 -39.94 -7.28
CA ASP A 583 14.44 -40.66 -6.81
C ASP A 583 13.55 -39.74 -5.96
N LEU A 584 12.46 -39.25 -6.55
CA LEU A 584 11.53 -38.30 -5.92
C LEU A 584 10.31 -39.00 -5.30
N THR A 585 10.39 -40.30 -5.02
CA THR A 585 9.20 -41.07 -4.60
C THR A 585 8.64 -40.61 -3.26
N ASP A 586 9.52 -40.29 -2.31
CA ASP A 586 9.16 -39.79 -0.98
C ASP A 586 9.46 -38.29 -0.82
N TYR A 587 9.91 -37.60 -1.87
CA TYR A 587 10.23 -36.19 -1.86
C TYR A 587 9.03 -35.35 -2.35
N CYS A 588 8.49 -34.51 -1.48
CA CYS A 588 7.23 -33.80 -1.75
C CYS A 588 7.42 -32.35 -2.20
N GLN A 589 8.63 -31.81 -2.06
CA GLN A 589 8.94 -30.44 -2.45
C GLN A 589 9.24 -30.34 -3.95
N ALA A 590 9.13 -29.14 -4.50
CA ALA A 590 9.27 -28.90 -5.93
C ALA A 590 10.73 -28.91 -6.41
N ASP A 591 11.69 -28.66 -5.51
CA ASP A 591 13.10 -28.50 -5.82
C ASP A 591 13.98 -29.16 -4.75
N PRO A 592 14.72 -30.24 -5.08
CA PRO A 592 15.62 -30.93 -4.17
C PRO A 592 16.94 -30.20 -3.85
N ASP A 593 17.17 -29.01 -4.41
CA ASP A 593 18.22 -28.08 -3.97
C ASP A 593 17.78 -27.34 -2.68
N PHE A 594 17.90 -28.00 -1.53
CA PHE A 594 17.45 -27.53 -0.22
C PHE A 594 18.34 -26.42 0.36
N ASN A 595 19.64 -26.44 0.07
CA ASN A 595 20.56 -25.37 0.51
C ASN A 595 20.60 -24.18 -0.48
N HIS A 596 19.91 -24.31 -1.62
CA HIS A 596 19.77 -23.31 -2.66
C HIS A 596 21.11 -22.81 -3.24
N ASP A 597 22.11 -23.68 -3.33
CA ASP A 597 23.41 -23.37 -3.92
C ASP A 597 23.42 -23.45 -5.46
N GLY A 598 22.30 -23.84 -6.05
CA GLY A 598 22.09 -24.02 -7.48
C GLY A 598 22.44 -25.43 -7.97
N THR A 599 22.77 -26.37 -7.07
CA THR A 599 23.14 -27.74 -7.41
C THR A 599 22.59 -28.76 -6.42
N THR A 600 21.70 -29.63 -6.89
CA THR A 600 21.24 -30.79 -6.10
C THR A 600 22.36 -31.82 -5.91
N ASN A 601 22.92 -31.90 -4.71
CA ASN A 601 24.07 -32.73 -4.38
C ASN A 601 24.07 -33.18 -2.89
N GLY A 602 25.15 -33.83 -2.42
CA GLY A 602 25.22 -34.33 -1.04
C GLY A 602 25.18 -33.24 0.05
N PHE A 603 25.47 -31.98 -0.28
CA PHE A 603 25.35 -30.85 0.63
C PHE A 603 23.89 -30.51 0.95
N ASP A 604 22.92 -30.90 0.11
CA ASP A 604 21.49 -30.80 0.44
C ASP A 604 21.07 -31.80 1.51
N VAL A 605 21.66 -33.01 1.47
CA VAL A 605 21.46 -34.03 2.49
C VAL A 605 22.05 -33.58 3.82
N GLU A 606 23.30 -33.11 3.81
CA GLU A 606 23.96 -32.59 5.03
C GLU A 606 23.18 -31.42 5.63
N ALA A 607 22.63 -30.56 4.76
CA ALA A 607 21.77 -29.47 5.14
C ALA A 607 20.51 -29.95 5.88
N VAL A 608 19.74 -30.90 5.33
CA VAL A 608 18.58 -31.48 6.03
C VAL A 608 19.00 -32.17 7.34
N GLU A 609 20.12 -32.90 7.33
CA GLU A 609 20.64 -33.62 8.51
C GLU A 609 21.00 -32.66 9.67
N LEU A 610 21.56 -31.49 9.38
CA LEU A 610 21.81 -30.46 10.39
C LEU A 610 20.50 -30.03 11.08
N VAL A 611 19.45 -29.77 10.31
CA VAL A 611 18.14 -29.35 10.86
C VAL A 611 17.51 -30.44 11.71
N VAL A 612 17.58 -31.69 11.26
CA VAL A 612 17.12 -32.86 12.01
C VAL A 612 17.86 -33.00 13.34
N ASN A 613 19.14 -32.62 13.38
CA ASN A 613 19.96 -32.61 14.59
C ASN A 613 19.77 -31.38 15.48
N GLY A 614 18.80 -30.51 15.16
CA GLY A 614 18.44 -29.34 15.94
C GLY A 614 19.36 -28.14 15.72
N GLU A 615 20.19 -28.18 14.67
CA GLU A 615 20.90 -26.99 14.20
C GLU A 615 19.92 -26.06 13.47
N PRO A 616 20.25 -24.76 13.36
CA PRO A 616 19.47 -23.83 12.53
C PRO A 616 19.33 -24.34 11.09
N CYS A 617 18.29 -23.87 10.40
CA CYS A 617 18.16 -24.11 8.96
C CYS A 617 19.47 -23.68 8.25
N PRO A 618 19.91 -24.35 7.17
CA PRO A 618 21.20 -24.11 6.50
C PRO A 618 21.15 -23.17 5.28
#